data_AF-A0PXJ4-F1
#
_entry.id   AF-A0PXJ4-F1
#
_cell.length_a   1.000
_cell.length_b   1.000
_cell.length_c   1.000
_cell.angle_alpha   90.00
_cell.angle_beta   90.00
_cell.angle_gamma   90.00
#
_symmetry.space_group_name_H-M   'P 1'
#
loop_
_entity.id
_entity.type
_entity.pdbx_description
1 polymer ?
#
loop_
_entity_poly.entity_id
_entity_poly.type
_entity_poly.pdbx_seq_one_letter_code
_entity_poly.pdbx_strand_id
1 'polypeptide(L)'
;MRKISISQIKDGQILAKPIYDASGRLLLSKGTKLKPGYKMRLTNIGLFSVFIDDEFSKDIQMDEIISEQTREETKAVLKSEFTKFISKQSYPSKEIYTVVNNIIDIILSREDVMVNICDIKSKDKYLYEHSINVCVLSLILGVYLKYPENRLKELAIGALLHDIGKLLTPKDIVERFRNGNLSKEEFEIFKSHTIDGYEIINQKEDISYISKAIILMHHEHFDVQDFL
;
A
#
# COMPACT_ATOMS: atom_id res chain seq x y z
N MET A 1 -10.88 -18.81 7.40
CA MET A 1 -10.85 -18.76 5.91
C MET A 1 -9.41 -18.86 5.45
N ARG A 2 -9.11 -19.44 4.28
CA ARG A 2 -7.72 -19.54 3.78
C ARG A 2 -7.59 -19.13 2.33
N LYS A 3 -6.41 -18.61 1.97
CA LYS A 3 -6.06 -18.28 0.60
C LYS A 3 -5.60 -19.52 -0.16
N ILE A 4 -6.10 -19.70 -1.37
CA ILE A 4 -5.63 -20.73 -2.29
C ILE A 4 -5.27 -20.11 -3.64
N SER A 5 -4.32 -20.73 -4.35
CA SER A 5 -4.09 -20.39 -5.74
C SER A 5 -5.33 -20.74 -6.57
N ILE A 6 -5.63 -19.95 -7.61
CA ILE A 6 -6.72 -20.28 -8.55
C ILE A 6 -6.54 -21.66 -9.19
N SER A 7 -5.28 -22.06 -9.42
CA SER A 7 -4.95 -23.40 -9.92
C SER A 7 -5.49 -24.51 -9.01
N GLN A 8 -5.54 -24.26 -7.70
CA GLN A 8 -5.94 -25.19 -6.64
C GLN A 8 -7.44 -25.17 -6.32
N ILE A 9 -8.23 -24.32 -6.99
CA ILE A 9 -9.70 -24.30 -6.78
C ILE A 9 -10.27 -25.68 -7.09
N LYS A 10 -11.07 -26.21 -6.16
CA LYS A 10 -11.83 -27.44 -6.32
C LYS A 10 -13.31 -27.11 -6.46
N ASP A 11 -14.04 -28.00 -7.12
CA ASP A 11 -15.48 -27.85 -7.27
C ASP A 11 -16.18 -27.82 -5.90
N GLY A 12 -17.15 -26.92 -5.75
CA GLY A 12 -17.95 -26.81 -4.53
C GLY A 12 -17.33 -26.01 -3.39
N GLN A 13 -16.08 -25.53 -3.50
CA GLN A 13 -15.47 -24.66 -2.48
C GLN A 13 -16.21 -23.32 -2.37
N ILE A 14 -16.38 -22.81 -1.15
CA ILE A 14 -17.16 -21.59 -0.91
C ILE A 14 -16.21 -20.39 -0.87
N LEU A 15 -16.52 -19.35 -1.63
CA LEU A 15 -15.77 -18.11 -1.66
C LEU A 15 -15.97 -17.33 -0.35
N ALA A 16 -14.89 -17.07 0.39
CA ALA A 16 -14.94 -16.38 1.69
C ALA A 16 -14.94 -14.85 1.59
N LYS A 17 -14.44 -14.27 0.49
CA LYS A 17 -14.41 -12.82 0.22
C LYS A 17 -14.95 -12.49 -1.18
N PRO A 18 -15.73 -11.41 -1.35
CA PRO A 18 -16.23 -11.02 -2.66
C PRO A 18 -15.11 -10.62 -3.63
N ILE A 19 -15.28 -10.97 -4.90
CA ILE A 19 -14.36 -10.65 -5.99
C ILE A 19 -14.95 -9.54 -6.85
N TYR A 20 -14.14 -8.55 -7.20
CA TYR A 20 -14.51 -7.41 -8.00
C TYR A 20 -13.59 -7.33 -9.24
N ASP A 21 -14.07 -6.68 -10.29
CA ASP A 21 -13.21 -6.31 -11.43
C ASP A 21 -12.40 -5.02 -11.15
N ALA A 22 -11.53 -4.65 -12.09
CA ALA A 22 -10.71 -3.44 -12.00
C ALA A 22 -11.54 -2.15 -11.88
N SER A 23 -12.76 -2.13 -12.42
CA SER A 23 -13.70 -1.00 -12.28
C SER A 23 -14.47 -0.99 -10.95
N GLY A 24 -14.27 -1.99 -10.08
CA GLY A 24 -14.97 -2.13 -8.81
C GLY A 24 -16.37 -2.74 -8.90
N ARG A 25 -16.76 -3.32 -10.04
CA ARG A 25 -18.03 -4.06 -10.16
C ARG A 25 -17.89 -5.42 -9.51
N LEU A 26 -18.93 -5.85 -8.78
CA LEU A 26 -18.95 -7.15 -8.12
C LEU A 26 -19.04 -8.27 -9.17
N LEU A 27 -18.04 -9.17 -9.20
CA LEU A 27 -18.02 -10.33 -10.08
C LEU A 27 -18.59 -11.57 -9.38
N LEU A 28 -18.18 -11.82 -8.13
CA LEU A 28 -18.64 -12.95 -7.32
C LEU A 28 -18.86 -12.49 -5.88
N SER A 29 -20.02 -12.81 -5.30
CA SER A 29 -20.35 -12.50 -3.91
C SER A 29 -19.71 -13.50 -2.94
N LYS A 30 -19.50 -13.07 -1.68
CA LYS A 30 -19.19 -13.99 -0.58
C LYS A 30 -20.26 -15.09 -0.49
N GLY A 31 -19.84 -16.32 -0.26
CA GLY A 31 -20.73 -17.49 -0.21
C GLY A 31 -20.92 -18.19 -1.56
N THR A 32 -20.36 -17.64 -2.65
CA THR A 32 -20.46 -18.28 -3.97
C THR A 32 -19.71 -19.60 -3.99
N LYS A 33 -20.36 -20.68 -4.44
CA LYS A 33 -19.69 -21.96 -4.73
C LYS A 33 -18.87 -21.84 -6.02
N LEU A 34 -17.56 -22.03 -5.90
CA LEU A 34 -16.63 -21.97 -7.01
C LEU A 34 -16.77 -23.22 -7.89
N LYS A 35 -16.92 -22.99 -9.19
CA LYS A 35 -16.98 -24.04 -10.22
C LYS A 35 -15.64 -24.14 -10.96
N PRO A 36 -15.26 -25.30 -11.53
CA PRO A 36 -14.02 -25.45 -12.30
C PRO A 36 -13.86 -24.41 -13.43
N GLY A 37 -14.96 -24.03 -14.09
CA GLY A 37 -14.96 -23.01 -15.15
C GLY A 37 -14.61 -21.59 -14.70
N TYR A 38 -14.60 -21.30 -13.39
CA TYR A 38 -14.18 -20.00 -12.87
C TYR A 38 -12.67 -19.83 -12.93
N LYS A 39 -11.87 -20.91 -12.94
CA LYS A 39 -10.40 -20.81 -12.95
C LYS A 39 -9.90 -19.94 -14.09
N MET A 40 -10.29 -20.30 -15.32
CA MET A 40 -9.87 -19.59 -16.52
C MET A 40 -10.33 -18.13 -16.53
N ARG A 41 -11.56 -17.86 -16.08
CA ARG A 41 -12.10 -16.50 -16.03
C ARG A 41 -11.39 -15.63 -15.00
N LEU A 42 -11.12 -16.17 -13.81
CA LEU A 42 -10.43 -15.47 -12.73
C LEU A 42 -8.96 -15.21 -13.09
N THR A 43 -8.29 -16.16 -13.75
CA THR A 43 -6.92 -15.95 -14.26
C THR A 43 -6.87 -14.89 -15.36
N ASN A 44 -7.84 -14.87 -16.28
CA ASN A 44 -7.88 -13.89 -17.37
C ASN A 44 -8.10 -12.45 -16.89
N ILE A 45 -8.72 -12.26 -15.71
CA ILE A 45 -8.86 -10.94 -15.08
C ILE A 45 -7.68 -10.59 -14.16
N GLY A 46 -6.59 -11.37 -14.19
CA GLY A 46 -5.36 -11.10 -13.45
C GLY A 46 -5.39 -11.49 -11.98
N LEU A 47 -6.39 -12.28 -11.53
CA LEU A 47 -6.34 -12.87 -10.20
C LEU A 47 -5.47 -14.13 -10.25
N PHE A 48 -4.66 -14.32 -9.22
CA PHE A 48 -3.83 -15.52 -9.04
C PHE A 48 -4.28 -16.39 -7.86
N SER A 49 -5.13 -15.85 -6.99
CA SER A 49 -5.57 -16.46 -5.74
C SER A 49 -6.97 -16.02 -5.33
N VAL A 50 -7.67 -16.86 -4.56
CA VAL A 50 -8.97 -16.57 -3.95
C VAL A 50 -9.00 -17.02 -2.49
N PHE A 51 -9.91 -16.43 -1.70
CA PHE A 51 -10.15 -16.89 -0.32
C PHE A 51 -11.31 -17.86 -0.30
N ILE A 52 -11.11 -19.03 0.30
CA ILE A 52 -12.15 -20.03 0.49
C ILE A 52 -12.46 -20.24 1.97
N ASP A 53 -13.68 -20.72 2.21
CA ASP A 53 -14.15 -21.20 3.50
C ASP A 53 -14.34 -22.73 3.39
N ASP A 54 -13.50 -23.49 4.11
CA ASP A 54 -13.54 -24.96 4.15
C ASP A 54 -13.28 -25.49 5.57
N GLU A 55 -13.42 -26.80 5.79
CA GLU A 55 -13.24 -27.38 7.13
C GLU A 55 -11.79 -27.22 7.66
N PHE A 56 -10.81 -27.13 6.77
CA PHE A 56 -9.42 -26.79 7.08
C PHE A 56 -9.20 -25.31 7.42
N SER A 57 -10.21 -24.46 7.18
CA SER A 57 -10.16 -23.03 7.44
C SER A 57 -10.55 -22.65 8.88
N LYS A 58 -10.99 -23.63 9.69
CA LYS A 58 -11.44 -23.40 11.08
C LYS A 58 -10.31 -23.00 12.03
N ASP A 59 -9.09 -23.46 11.75
CA ASP A 59 -7.90 -23.17 12.58
C ASP A 59 -6.91 -22.20 11.90
N ILE A 60 -7.22 -21.75 10.68
CA ILE A 60 -6.41 -20.74 9.96
C ILE A 60 -7.01 -19.36 10.27
N GLN A 61 -6.50 -18.72 11.32
CA GLN A 61 -6.64 -17.28 11.52
C GLN A 61 -5.64 -16.59 10.60
N MET A 62 -6.14 -15.99 9.52
CA MET A 62 -5.31 -15.12 8.67
C MET A 62 -5.26 -13.75 9.32
N ASP A 63 -4.23 -13.52 10.14
CA ASP A 63 -4.03 -12.25 10.80
C ASP A 63 -3.48 -11.24 9.79
N GLU A 64 -4.22 -10.17 9.53
CA GLU A 64 -3.70 -9.01 8.80
C GLU A 64 -2.38 -8.58 9.45
N ILE A 65 -1.36 -8.24 8.63
CA ILE A 65 0.00 -7.94 9.14
C ILE A 65 -0.05 -6.86 10.23
N ILE A 66 -0.82 -5.80 9.96
CA ILE A 66 -1.23 -4.80 10.92
C ILE A 66 -2.76 -4.85 11.07
N SER A 67 -3.25 -4.59 12.28
CA SER A 67 -4.69 -4.60 12.58
C SER A 67 -5.43 -3.44 11.91
N GLU A 68 -6.75 -3.58 11.71
CA GLU A 68 -7.61 -2.48 11.25
C GLU A 68 -7.53 -1.25 12.15
N GLN A 69 -7.41 -1.45 13.47
CA GLN A 69 -7.20 -0.37 14.42
C GLN A 69 -5.89 0.39 14.14
N THR A 70 -4.78 -0.32 13.99
CA THR A 70 -3.48 0.27 13.66
C THR A 70 -3.53 1.05 12.34
N ARG A 71 -4.28 0.55 11.35
CA ARG A 71 -4.48 1.24 10.07
C ARG A 71 -5.23 2.56 10.24
N GLU A 72 -6.35 2.55 10.93
CA GLU A 72 -7.15 3.76 11.14
C GLU A 72 -6.42 4.80 12.00
N GLU A 73 -5.66 4.38 13.03
CA GLU A 73 -4.78 5.25 13.81
C GLU A 73 -3.69 5.89 12.94
N THR A 74 -3.00 5.07 12.13
CA THR A 74 -1.94 5.55 11.22
C THR A 74 -2.51 6.54 10.21
N LYS A 75 -3.68 6.24 9.64
CA LYS A 75 -4.37 7.10 8.67
C LYS A 75 -4.80 8.42 9.27
N ALA A 76 -5.28 8.43 10.52
CA ALA A 76 -5.62 9.66 11.24
C ALA A 76 -4.37 10.54 11.44
N VAL A 77 -3.25 9.94 11.85
CA VAL A 77 -1.96 10.64 11.97
C VAL A 77 -1.49 11.17 10.63
N LEU A 78 -1.49 10.36 9.55
CA LEU A 78 -1.08 10.83 8.22
C LEU A 78 -1.91 12.03 7.76
N LYS A 79 -3.23 11.98 7.91
CA LYS A 79 -4.11 13.09 7.53
C LYS A 79 -3.79 14.38 8.30
N SER A 80 -3.53 14.24 9.60
CA SER A 80 -3.12 15.34 10.48
C SER A 80 -1.77 15.91 10.03
N GLU A 81 -0.75 15.06 9.91
CA GLU A 81 0.62 15.45 9.55
C GLU A 81 0.68 16.07 8.15
N PHE A 82 -0.02 15.53 7.14
CA PHE A 82 -0.06 16.09 5.78
C PHE A 82 -0.62 17.51 5.79
N THR A 83 -1.67 17.76 6.57
CA THR A 83 -2.26 19.10 6.72
C THR A 83 -1.26 20.08 7.36
N LYS A 84 -0.55 19.64 8.40
CA LYS A 84 0.46 20.46 9.08
C LYS A 84 1.69 20.71 8.19
N PHE A 85 2.12 19.73 7.39
CA PHE A 85 3.23 19.86 6.45
C PHE A 85 2.91 20.85 5.32
N ILE A 86 1.72 20.75 4.71
CA ILE A 86 1.30 21.68 3.64
C ILE A 86 1.20 23.12 4.17
N SER A 87 0.70 23.29 5.39
CA SER A 87 0.64 24.62 6.03
C SER A 87 2.00 25.13 6.54
N LYS A 88 3.09 24.39 6.28
CA LYS A 88 4.47 24.72 6.67
C LYS A 88 4.60 25.05 8.17
N GLN A 89 3.80 24.39 9.00
CA GLN A 89 3.90 24.56 10.44
C GLN A 89 5.24 23.98 10.93
N SER A 90 5.94 24.74 11.77
CA SER A 90 7.12 24.25 12.46
C SER A 90 6.69 23.51 13.72
N TYR A 91 6.84 22.18 13.69
CA TYR A 91 6.55 21.30 14.82
C TYR A 91 7.38 20.02 14.70
N PRO A 92 7.74 19.36 15.81
CA PRO A 92 8.36 18.04 15.78
C PRO A 92 7.38 17.01 15.23
N SER A 93 7.80 16.19 14.28
CA SER A 93 6.98 15.16 13.60
C SER A 93 6.79 13.91 14.49
N LYS A 94 6.66 14.09 15.81
CA LYS A 94 6.66 12.99 16.81
C LYS A 94 5.55 11.97 16.58
N GLU A 95 4.39 12.43 16.11
CA GLU A 95 3.23 11.56 15.83
C GLU A 95 3.56 10.55 14.71
N ILE A 96 4.22 10.99 13.63
CA ILE A 96 4.59 10.10 12.52
C ILE A 96 5.61 9.04 12.96
N TYR A 97 6.59 9.44 13.78
CA TYR A 97 7.57 8.50 14.32
C TYR A 97 6.93 7.48 15.26
N THR A 98 5.89 7.86 16.01
CA THR A 98 5.18 6.96 16.92
C THR A 98 4.48 5.85 16.15
N VAL A 99 3.73 6.19 15.09
CA VAL A 99 3.05 5.18 14.26
C VAL A 99 4.04 4.32 13.48
N VAL A 100 5.15 4.89 13.00
CA VAL A 100 6.23 4.14 12.34
C VAL A 100 6.85 3.12 13.26
N ASN A 101 7.21 3.50 14.49
CA ASN A 101 7.79 2.58 15.47
C ASN A 101 6.81 1.44 15.78
N ASN A 102 5.53 1.75 15.97
CA ASN A 102 4.49 0.73 16.21
C ASN A 102 4.39 -0.28 15.04
N ILE A 103 4.39 0.19 13.79
CA ILE A 103 4.35 -0.70 12.61
C ILE A 103 5.61 -1.56 12.53
N ILE A 104 6.78 -0.98 12.80
CA ILE A 104 8.05 -1.73 12.82
C ILE A 104 8.02 -2.82 13.90
N ASP A 105 7.58 -2.50 15.11
CA ASP A 105 7.50 -3.46 16.21
C ASP A 105 6.53 -4.62 15.89
N ILE A 106 5.38 -4.33 15.27
CA ILE A 106 4.43 -5.34 14.80
C ILE A 106 5.07 -6.25 13.74
N ILE A 107 5.82 -5.68 12.80
CA ILE A 107 6.49 -6.46 11.74
C ILE A 107 7.62 -7.31 12.31
N LEU A 108 8.44 -6.76 13.21
CA LEU A 108 9.58 -7.48 13.80
C LEU A 108 9.15 -8.57 14.80
N SER A 109 7.98 -8.44 15.41
CA SER A 109 7.44 -9.43 16.37
C SER A 109 6.78 -10.65 15.71
N ARG A 110 6.65 -10.66 14.37
CA ARG A 110 5.99 -11.73 13.63
C ARG A 110 7.01 -12.58 12.88
N GLU A 111 6.99 -13.89 13.13
CA GLU A 111 7.86 -14.85 12.43
C GLU A 111 7.36 -15.21 11.02
N ASP A 112 6.07 -14.96 10.73
CA ASP A 112 5.35 -15.40 9.53
C ASP A 112 5.18 -14.32 8.44
N VAL A 113 5.77 -13.14 8.64
CA VAL A 113 5.51 -11.93 7.83
C VAL A 113 5.73 -12.13 6.34
N MET A 114 6.74 -12.91 5.95
CA MET A 114 7.05 -13.19 4.54
C MET A 114 5.94 -13.98 3.82
N VAL A 115 5.19 -14.83 4.54
CA VAL A 115 4.12 -15.66 3.97
C VAL A 115 2.86 -14.82 3.69
N ASN A 116 2.67 -13.74 4.44
CA ASN A 116 1.46 -12.89 4.37
C ASN A 116 1.57 -11.70 3.40
N ILE A 117 2.70 -11.51 2.70
CA ILE A 117 2.89 -10.43 1.70
C ILE A 117 1.79 -10.46 0.63
N CYS A 118 1.33 -11.65 0.25
CA CYS A 118 0.32 -11.79 -0.81
C CYS A 118 -1.04 -11.16 -0.46
N ASP A 119 -1.30 -10.82 0.81
CA ASP A 119 -2.62 -10.42 1.32
C ASP A 119 -2.84 -8.92 1.51
N ILE A 120 -1.84 -8.10 1.15
CA ILE A 120 -2.01 -6.66 1.04
C ILE A 120 -2.95 -6.39 -0.14
N LYS A 121 -4.23 -6.22 0.20
CA LYS A 121 -5.31 -5.99 -0.77
C LYS A 121 -4.97 -4.74 -1.58
N SER A 122 -4.78 -4.87 -2.89
CA SER A 122 -4.73 -3.74 -3.83
C SER A 122 -6.11 -3.13 -4.08
N LYS A 123 -6.88 -2.86 -3.02
CA LYS A 123 -8.17 -2.16 -3.11
C LYS A 123 -8.03 -0.65 -2.88
N ASP A 124 -6.82 -0.12 -2.93
CA ASP A 124 -6.54 1.26 -2.53
C ASP A 124 -7.06 2.27 -3.52
N LYS A 125 -8.25 2.78 -3.20
CA LYS A 125 -8.84 3.96 -3.84
C LYS A 125 -8.39 5.27 -3.18
N TYR A 126 -7.65 5.20 -2.06
CA TYR A 126 -7.32 6.35 -1.23
C TYR A 126 -5.83 6.46 -0.93
N LEU A 127 -5.31 7.69 -1.08
CA LEU A 127 -3.91 8.10 -0.88
C LEU A 127 -3.27 7.54 0.41
N TYR A 128 -3.98 7.64 1.54
CA TYR A 128 -3.45 7.23 2.84
C TYR A 128 -3.33 5.71 2.99
N GLU A 129 -4.31 4.96 2.47
CA GLU A 129 -4.27 3.49 2.53
C GLU A 129 -3.14 2.95 1.65
N HIS A 130 -2.96 3.56 0.47
CA HIS A 130 -1.83 3.29 -0.41
C HIS A 130 -0.50 3.51 0.30
N SER A 131 -0.35 4.64 0.98
CA SER A 131 0.86 4.97 1.73
C SER A 131 1.15 3.96 2.84
N ILE A 132 0.12 3.52 3.57
CA ILE A 132 0.25 2.49 4.61
C ILE A 132 0.65 1.15 4.01
N ASN A 133 0.03 0.74 2.90
CA ASN A 133 0.35 -0.53 2.25
C ASN A 133 1.76 -0.56 1.66
N VAL A 134 2.20 0.54 1.02
CA VAL A 134 3.59 0.70 0.55
C VAL A 134 4.55 0.65 1.74
N CYS A 135 4.27 1.37 2.83
CA CYS A 135 5.10 1.33 4.04
C CYS A 135 5.26 -0.08 4.60
N VAL A 136 4.17 -0.82 4.78
CA VAL A 136 4.22 -2.21 5.25
C VAL A 136 5.05 -3.08 4.30
N LEU A 137 4.80 -3.02 2.98
CA LEU A 137 5.57 -3.78 1.99
C LEU A 137 7.08 -3.44 2.03
N SER A 138 7.41 -2.15 2.07
CA SER A 138 8.78 -1.67 2.15
C SER A 138 9.48 -2.16 3.41
N LEU A 139 8.80 -2.12 4.56
CA LEU A 139 9.36 -2.61 5.82
C LEU A 139 9.61 -4.12 5.79
N ILE A 140 8.69 -4.90 5.24
CA ILE A 140 8.88 -6.36 5.09
C ILE A 140 10.10 -6.65 4.22
N LEU A 141 10.24 -5.94 3.09
CA LEU A 141 11.41 -6.06 2.23
C LEU A 141 12.69 -5.65 2.97
N GLY A 142 12.66 -4.54 3.71
CA GLY A 142 13.80 -4.08 4.50
C GLY A 142 14.23 -5.09 5.56
N VAL A 143 13.28 -5.71 6.25
CA VAL A 143 13.53 -6.78 7.24
C VAL A 143 14.14 -8.01 6.55
N TYR A 144 13.61 -8.41 5.40
CA TYR A 144 14.18 -9.50 4.60
C TYR A 144 15.63 -9.22 4.17
N LEU A 145 15.91 -7.98 3.78
CA LEU A 145 17.25 -7.49 3.44
C LEU A 145 18.13 -7.21 4.67
N LYS A 146 17.64 -7.48 5.88
CA LYS A 146 18.33 -7.30 7.16
C LYS A 146 18.78 -5.86 7.41
N TYR A 147 17.96 -4.89 7.02
CA TYR A 147 18.23 -3.49 7.32
C TYR A 147 18.19 -3.26 8.84
N PRO A 148 19.14 -2.47 9.39
CA PRO A 148 19.11 -2.09 10.80
C PRO A 148 17.89 -1.19 11.08
N GLU A 149 17.48 -1.13 12.34
CA GLU A 149 16.25 -0.46 12.76
C GLU A 149 16.19 1.03 12.35
N ASN A 150 17.32 1.74 12.38
CA ASN A 150 17.39 3.13 11.90
C ASN A 150 17.06 3.24 10.41
N ARG A 151 17.55 2.32 9.57
CA ARG A 151 17.22 2.27 8.13
C ARG A 151 15.77 1.91 7.90
N LEU A 152 15.20 1.01 8.72
CA LEU A 152 13.77 0.68 8.66
C LEU A 152 12.90 1.91 8.96
N LYS A 153 13.28 2.72 9.96
CA LYS A 153 12.58 3.99 10.26
C LYS A 153 12.66 4.99 9.10
N GLU A 154 13.84 5.18 8.54
CA GLU A 154 14.02 6.06 7.37
C GLU A 154 13.17 5.61 6.18
N LEU A 155 13.16 4.30 5.90
CA LEU A 155 12.39 3.67 4.84
C LEU A 155 10.88 3.81 5.07
N ALA A 156 10.40 3.54 6.28
CA ALA A 156 8.99 3.64 6.64
C ALA A 156 8.46 5.07 6.52
N ILE A 157 9.23 6.05 6.99
CA ILE A 157 8.85 7.46 6.89
C ILE A 157 8.80 7.90 5.42
N GLY A 158 9.83 7.56 4.64
CA GLY A 158 9.84 7.84 3.21
C GLY A 158 8.65 7.21 2.49
N ALA A 159 8.36 5.94 2.78
CA ALA A 159 7.24 5.21 2.19
C ALA A 159 5.86 5.74 2.62
N LEU A 160 5.69 6.20 3.86
CA LEU A 160 4.42 6.80 4.30
C LEU A 160 4.18 8.20 3.69
N LEU A 161 5.26 8.91 3.37
CA LEU A 161 5.20 10.29 2.87
C LEU A 161 5.37 10.41 1.36
N HIS A 162 5.71 9.33 0.65
CA HIS A 162 6.14 9.38 -0.75
C HIS A 162 5.18 10.16 -1.66
N ASP A 163 3.88 9.99 -1.44
CA ASP A 163 2.82 10.57 -2.25
C ASP A 163 2.25 11.89 -1.71
N ILE A 164 2.86 12.54 -0.70
CA ILE A 164 2.32 13.76 -0.08
C ILE A 164 2.08 14.88 -1.11
N GLY A 165 2.93 14.99 -2.14
CA GLY A 165 2.77 15.98 -3.20
C GLY A 165 1.51 15.80 -4.05
N LYS A 166 0.87 14.62 -4.04
CA LYS A 166 -0.42 14.40 -4.74
C LYS A 166 -1.55 15.26 -4.16
N LEU A 167 -1.38 15.84 -2.98
CA LEU A 167 -2.31 16.83 -2.44
C LEU A 167 -2.25 18.20 -3.14
N LEU A 168 -1.14 18.49 -3.85
CA LEU A 168 -1.00 19.69 -4.68
C LEU A 168 -1.38 19.43 -6.15
N THR A 169 -1.41 18.17 -6.58
CA THR A 169 -1.87 17.78 -7.91
C THR A 169 -3.40 17.92 -8.04
N PRO A 170 -3.93 18.47 -9.15
CA PRO A 170 -5.37 18.52 -9.39
C PRO A 170 -6.04 17.15 -9.28
N LYS A 171 -7.15 17.07 -8.53
CA LYS A 171 -7.85 15.81 -8.24
C LYS A 171 -8.29 15.07 -9.50
N ASP A 172 -8.71 15.81 -10.52
CA ASP A 172 -9.17 15.27 -11.80
C ASP A 172 -8.02 14.60 -12.56
N ILE A 173 -6.80 15.17 -12.51
CA ILE A 173 -5.59 14.55 -13.06
C ILE A 173 -5.24 13.27 -12.31
N VAL A 174 -5.27 13.30 -10.97
CA VAL A 174 -5.01 12.09 -10.15
C VAL A 174 -6.02 10.99 -10.46
N GLU A 175 -7.29 11.32 -10.67
CA GLU A 175 -8.32 10.36 -11.05
C GLU A 175 -8.15 9.82 -12.48
N ARG A 176 -7.79 10.68 -13.44
CA ARG A 176 -7.52 10.26 -14.83
C ARG A 176 -6.27 9.40 -14.95
N PHE A 177 -5.22 9.71 -14.19
CA PHE A 177 -4.00 8.89 -14.09
C PHE A 177 -4.33 7.43 -13.75
N ARG A 178 -5.17 7.23 -12.73
CA ARG A 178 -5.59 5.89 -12.28
C ARG A 178 -6.30 5.09 -13.37
N ASN A 179 -6.95 5.78 -14.31
CA ASN A 179 -7.67 5.16 -15.42
C ASN A 179 -6.80 4.96 -16.68
N GLY A 180 -5.52 5.35 -16.64
CA GLY A 180 -4.60 5.26 -17.77
C GLY A 180 -4.87 6.26 -18.89
N ASN A 181 -5.61 7.34 -18.58
CA ASN A 181 -6.12 8.30 -19.56
C ASN A 181 -5.55 9.70 -19.33
N LEU A 182 -4.23 9.87 -19.45
CA LEU A 182 -3.59 11.19 -19.40
C LEU A 182 -3.03 11.59 -20.76
N SER A 183 -3.15 12.89 -21.07
CA SER A 183 -2.31 13.51 -22.08
C SER A 183 -0.86 13.61 -21.59
N LYS A 184 0.07 13.92 -22.50
CA LYS A 184 1.48 14.13 -22.13
C LYS A 184 1.64 15.27 -21.13
N GLU A 185 0.91 16.37 -21.34
CA GLU A 185 0.95 17.54 -20.48
C GLU A 185 0.42 17.23 -19.08
N GLU A 186 -0.67 16.47 -18.99
CA GLU A 186 -1.24 16.06 -17.69
C GLU A 186 -0.33 15.06 -16.96
N PHE A 187 0.40 14.22 -17.71
CA PHE A 187 1.39 13.31 -17.14
C PHE A 187 2.57 14.07 -16.52
N GLU A 188 3.04 15.15 -17.14
CA GLU A 188 4.07 16.01 -16.55
C GLU A 188 3.58 16.73 -15.28
N ILE A 189 2.32 17.18 -15.25
CA ILE A 189 1.70 17.71 -14.02
C ILE A 189 1.60 16.63 -12.95
N PHE A 190 1.28 15.39 -13.34
CA PHE A 190 1.22 14.30 -12.38
C PHE A 190 2.62 13.98 -11.81
N LYS A 191 3.67 13.95 -12.65
CA LYS A 191 5.05 13.70 -12.23
C LYS A 191 5.56 14.70 -11.21
N SER A 192 5.14 15.97 -11.27
CA SER A 192 5.61 17.01 -10.35
C SER A 192 5.38 16.69 -8.87
N HIS A 193 4.46 15.77 -8.54
CA HIS A 193 4.16 15.41 -7.16
C HIS A 193 5.36 14.89 -6.36
N THR A 194 6.37 14.31 -7.02
CA THR A 194 7.62 13.88 -6.35
C THR A 194 8.41 15.09 -5.86
N ILE A 195 8.57 16.08 -6.74
CA ILE A 195 9.26 17.35 -6.46
C ILE A 195 8.46 18.16 -5.44
N ASP A 196 7.16 18.29 -5.65
CA ASP A 196 6.24 18.98 -4.75
C ASP A 196 6.27 18.36 -3.35
N GLY A 197 6.27 17.02 -3.28
CA GLY A 197 6.36 16.29 -2.02
C GLY A 197 7.70 16.51 -1.31
N TYR A 198 8.80 16.52 -2.05
CA TYR A 198 10.11 16.86 -1.52
C TYR A 198 10.14 18.29 -0.98
N GLU A 199 9.67 19.27 -1.73
CA GLU A 199 9.65 20.68 -1.32
C GLU A 199 8.81 20.94 -0.06
N ILE A 200 7.69 20.22 0.10
CA ILE A 200 6.87 20.26 1.32
C ILE A 200 7.69 19.82 2.55
N ILE A 201 8.48 18.75 2.41
CA ILE A 201 9.19 18.12 3.54
C ILE A 201 10.61 18.64 3.70
N ASN A 202 11.19 19.31 2.70
CA ASN A 202 12.60 19.69 2.68
C ASN A 202 12.99 20.55 3.90
N GLN A 203 12.08 21.42 4.35
CA GLN A 203 12.27 22.31 5.50
C GLN A 203 12.18 21.62 6.87
N LYS A 204 11.76 20.35 6.94
CA LYS A 204 11.72 19.57 8.18
C LYS A 204 13.09 18.97 8.48
N GLU A 205 13.79 19.55 9.46
CA GLU A 205 15.13 19.08 9.90
C GLU A 205 15.06 17.70 10.59
N ASP A 206 13.92 17.38 11.19
CA ASP A 206 13.69 16.13 11.91
C ASP A 206 13.37 14.95 10.99
N ILE A 207 13.15 15.17 9.70
CA ILE A 207 12.97 14.11 8.70
C ILE A 207 14.30 13.84 8.00
N SER A 208 14.71 12.57 7.97
CA SER A 208 15.99 12.16 7.41
C SER A 208 16.13 12.50 5.91
N TYR A 209 17.36 12.75 5.47
CA TYR A 209 17.66 12.96 4.06
C TYR A 209 17.32 11.73 3.19
N ILE A 210 17.38 10.52 3.76
CA ILE A 210 16.99 9.28 3.08
C ILE A 210 15.48 9.24 2.84
N SER A 211 14.69 9.58 3.84
CA SER A 211 13.23 9.68 3.70
C SER A 211 12.85 10.72 2.66
N LYS A 212 13.53 11.89 2.65
CA LYS A 212 13.34 12.92 1.62
C LYS A 212 13.70 12.43 0.22
N ALA A 213 14.80 11.68 0.09
CA ALA A 213 15.21 11.09 -1.19
C ALA A 213 14.19 10.06 -1.69
N ILE A 214 13.62 9.24 -0.81
CA ILE A 214 12.54 8.30 -1.18
C ILE A 214 11.35 9.08 -1.75
N ILE A 215 10.92 10.16 -1.10
CA ILE A 215 9.80 10.99 -1.59
C ILE A 215 10.10 11.54 -2.99
N LEU A 216 11.31 12.04 -3.23
CA LEU A 216 11.71 12.61 -4.52
C LEU A 216 11.85 11.54 -5.63
N MET A 217 12.31 10.33 -5.29
CA MET A 217 12.78 9.36 -6.27
C MET A 217 11.94 8.08 -6.36
N HIS A 218 10.79 7.99 -5.67
CA HIS A 218 10.04 6.73 -5.57
C HIS A 218 9.48 6.19 -6.90
N HIS A 219 9.50 6.99 -7.96
CA HIS A 219 9.13 6.58 -9.30
C HIS A 219 10.33 6.39 -10.26
N GLU A 220 11.56 6.63 -9.80
CA GLU A 220 12.75 6.41 -10.62
C GLU A 220 12.97 4.92 -10.90
N HIS A 221 13.39 4.62 -12.14
CA HIS A 221 13.70 3.28 -12.60
C HIS A 221 15.21 3.09 -12.74
N PHE A 222 15.71 1.93 -12.30
CA PHE A 222 17.15 1.59 -12.37
C PHE A 222 17.67 1.55 -13.82
N ASP A 223 16.81 1.16 -14.77
CA ASP A 223 17.12 1.12 -16.20
C ASP A 223 16.51 2.34 -16.90
N VAL A 224 17.18 3.49 -16.76
CA VAL A 224 17.11 4.71 -17.60
C VAL A 224 15.81 4.91 -18.38
N GLN A 225 14.73 5.20 -17.66
CA GLN A 225 13.62 5.97 -18.18
C GLN A 225 13.20 6.89 -17.05
N ASP A 226 14.01 7.93 -16.86
CA ASP A 226 13.93 8.87 -15.73
C ASP A 226 12.49 9.37 -15.58
N PHE A 227 11.99 9.32 -14.34
CA PHE A 227 10.64 9.81 -14.02
C PHE A 227 10.65 11.31 -13.68
N LEU A 228 11.82 11.89 -13.42
CA LEU A 228 12.05 13.33 -13.27
C LEU A 228 11.76 14.15 -14.54
#